data_AF-A0A349M6S1-F1
#
_entry.id   AF-A0A349M6S1-F1
#
_cell.length_a   1.000
_cell.length_b   1.000
_cell.length_c   1.000
_cell.angle_alpha   90.00
_cell.angle_beta   90.00
_cell.angle_gamma   90.00
#
_symmetry.space_group_name_H-M   'P 1'
#
loop_
_entity.id
_entity.type
_entity.pdbx_description
1 polymer ?
#
loop_
_entity_poly.entity_id
_entity_poly.type
_entity_poly.pdbx_seq_one_letter_code
_entity_poly.pdbx_strand_id
1 'polypeptide(L)'
;MASTVLQRQHRKEKVLPSEDYVPKAMPHRLGTFAMTMTFLMVMFFINNPVATVGAGVAAFTYWIIGALAFFLPCIIATAQLGTTFPHEGSLYNWTQKALGSFWSFFVGVSFWVAGILGMVGSAGIAVTFLQGLNSTWLAEARLQGVFIVFILILSAILSLQRFRMLQMLVNMTTLLMLFVIALLGLAAFIWPLTGHHVATSFTRASDLAIQPGNYVLFSTVILAYLGANVSMTMGSEITDRKVVTRHLFRGGILVLASYLIVTLALLIVQGPHAA
;
A
#
# COMPACT_ATOMS: atom_id res chain seq x y z
N MET A 1 -43.17 25.54 -20.96
CA MET A 1 -41.81 26.14 -20.98
C MET A 1 -40.89 25.68 -19.85
N ALA A 2 -41.39 25.16 -18.72
CA ALA A 2 -40.55 24.67 -17.62
C ALA A 2 -39.97 23.25 -17.81
N SER A 3 -40.49 22.45 -18.74
CA SER A 3 -40.01 21.08 -18.99
C SER A 3 -38.80 21.00 -19.92
N THR A 4 -38.54 22.05 -20.71
CA THR A 4 -37.44 22.07 -21.70
C THR A 4 -36.09 22.52 -21.11
N VAL A 5 -36.11 23.14 -19.91
CA VAL A 5 -34.91 23.61 -19.21
C VAL A 5 -34.27 22.49 -18.37
N LEU A 6 -35.07 21.56 -17.85
CA LEU A 6 -34.57 20.40 -17.10
C LEU A 6 -33.88 19.35 -17.99
N GLN A 7 -34.08 19.39 -19.31
CA GLN A 7 -33.41 18.49 -20.27
C GLN A 7 -32.04 18.99 -20.75
N ARG A 8 -31.64 20.23 -20.45
CA ARG A 8 -30.36 20.81 -20.91
C ARG A 8 -29.19 20.70 -19.94
N GLN A 9 -29.39 20.07 -18.78
CA GLN A 9 -28.32 19.78 -17.81
C GLN A 9 -28.12 18.28 -17.56
N HIS A 10 -28.40 17.43 -18.56
CA HIS A 10 -27.47 16.33 -18.77
C HIS A 10 -26.14 16.96 -19.18
N ARG A 11 -25.33 17.32 -18.17
CA ARG A 11 -23.90 17.55 -18.32
C ARG A 11 -23.41 16.36 -19.12
N LYS A 12 -23.24 16.50 -20.44
CA LYS A 12 -22.59 15.49 -21.27
C LYS A 12 -21.36 15.13 -20.47
N GLU A 13 -21.32 13.90 -19.93
CA GLU A 13 -20.12 13.44 -19.24
C GLU A 13 -19.01 13.71 -20.23
N LYS A 14 -18.10 14.63 -19.87
CA LYS A 14 -17.03 15.03 -20.76
C LYS A 14 -16.07 13.86 -20.75
N VAL A 15 -16.33 12.89 -21.63
CA VAL A 15 -15.53 11.68 -21.80
C VAL A 15 -14.10 12.17 -22.03
N LEU A 16 -13.20 11.75 -21.15
CA LEU A 16 -11.81 12.16 -21.29
C LEU A 16 -11.22 11.47 -22.52
N PRO A 17 -10.31 12.11 -23.26
CA PRO A 17 -9.62 11.43 -24.36
C PRO A 17 -8.95 10.12 -23.93
N SER A 18 -8.48 10.06 -22.67
CA SER A 18 -7.92 8.83 -22.08
C SER A 18 -8.95 7.73 -21.86
N GLU A 19 -10.22 8.05 -21.62
CA GLU A 19 -11.30 7.07 -21.47
C GLU A 19 -11.65 6.42 -22.82
N ASP A 20 -11.50 7.13 -23.93
CA ASP A 20 -11.81 6.60 -25.26
C ASP A 20 -10.61 5.88 -25.91
N TYR A 21 -9.41 6.46 -25.79
CA TYR A 21 -8.22 5.92 -26.45
C TYR A 21 -7.62 4.71 -25.73
N VAL A 22 -7.46 4.79 -24.41
CA VAL A 22 -6.63 3.81 -23.68
C VAL A 22 -7.24 2.40 -23.68
N PRO A 23 -8.55 2.20 -23.45
CA PRO A 23 -9.16 0.88 -23.54
C PRO A 23 -9.05 0.23 -24.94
N LYS A 24 -8.83 1.03 -26.00
CA LYS A 24 -8.63 0.51 -27.37
C LYS A 24 -7.16 0.17 -27.64
N ALA A 25 -6.24 0.88 -26.99
CA ALA A 25 -4.80 0.76 -27.22
C ALA A 25 -4.12 -0.24 -26.29
N MET A 26 -4.63 -0.41 -25.05
CA MET A 26 -3.97 -1.20 -24.02
C MET A 26 -4.48 -2.65 -23.98
N PRO A 27 -3.58 -3.63 -23.75
CA PRO A 27 -3.97 -5.02 -23.67
C PRO A 27 -4.60 -5.35 -22.31
N HIS A 28 -5.77 -5.98 -22.30
CA HIS A 28 -6.41 -6.43 -21.06
C HIS A 28 -5.71 -7.69 -20.52
N ARG A 29 -4.69 -7.52 -19.67
CA ARG A 29 -3.84 -8.62 -19.17
C ARG A 29 -3.80 -8.75 -17.65
N LEU A 30 -4.40 -7.81 -16.92
CA LEU A 30 -4.41 -7.82 -15.47
C LEU A 30 -5.55 -8.71 -14.94
N GLY A 31 -5.17 -9.91 -14.51
CA GLY A 31 -6.03 -10.83 -13.79
C GLY A 31 -6.01 -10.60 -12.27
N THR A 32 -6.88 -11.30 -11.53
CA THR A 32 -6.97 -11.19 -10.06
C THR A 32 -5.65 -11.43 -9.35
N PHE A 33 -4.88 -12.44 -9.77
CA PHE A 33 -3.62 -12.77 -9.12
C PHE A 33 -2.61 -11.61 -9.24
N ALA A 34 -2.35 -11.15 -10.47
CA ALA A 34 -1.42 -10.04 -10.74
C ALA A 34 -1.83 -8.76 -9.98
N MET A 35 -3.13 -8.42 -10.03
CA MET A 35 -3.66 -7.26 -9.30
C MET A 35 -3.51 -7.39 -7.79
N THR A 36 -3.74 -8.57 -7.21
CA THR A 36 -3.55 -8.81 -5.77
C THR A 36 -2.07 -8.70 -5.38
N MET A 37 -1.15 -9.23 -6.19
CA MET A 37 0.29 -9.10 -5.93
C MET A 37 0.73 -7.64 -5.98
N THR A 38 0.35 -6.91 -7.03
CA THR A 38 0.64 -5.48 -7.16
C THR A 38 0.04 -4.68 -6.00
N PHE A 39 -1.21 -4.97 -5.61
CA PHE A 39 -1.86 -4.31 -4.47
C PHE A 39 -1.09 -4.55 -3.17
N LEU A 40 -0.69 -5.79 -2.88
CA LEU A 40 0.07 -6.12 -1.68
C LEU A 40 1.44 -5.42 -1.69
N MET A 41 2.14 -5.43 -2.82
CA MET A 41 3.45 -4.77 -2.99
C MET A 41 3.37 -3.27 -2.72
N VAL A 42 2.29 -2.61 -3.17
CA VAL A 42 2.10 -1.17 -2.98
C VAL A 42 1.69 -0.83 -1.55
N MET A 43 0.98 -1.73 -0.87
CA MET A 43 0.34 -1.43 0.42
C MET A 43 1.16 -1.87 1.62
N PHE A 44 1.97 -2.92 1.50
CA PHE A 44 2.71 -3.45 2.63
C PHE A 44 4.16 -2.99 2.61
N PHE A 45 4.55 -2.27 3.66
CA PHE A 45 5.94 -1.94 3.94
C PHE A 45 6.34 -2.46 5.32
N ILE A 46 7.41 -3.24 5.39
CA ILE A 46 7.84 -3.92 6.62
C ILE A 46 8.28 -2.95 7.74
N ASN A 47 8.70 -1.72 7.39
CA ASN A 47 9.06 -0.70 8.36
C ASN A 47 7.86 -0.18 9.18
N ASN A 48 6.63 -0.27 8.65
CA ASN A 48 5.44 0.20 9.37
C ASN A 48 5.17 -0.64 10.64
N PRO A 49 5.22 -1.99 10.60
CA PRO A 49 5.26 -2.82 11.80
C PRO A 49 6.39 -2.45 12.76
N VAL A 50 7.61 -2.25 12.26
CA VAL A 50 8.76 -1.90 13.11
C VAL A 50 8.50 -0.60 13.87
N ALA A 51 8.02 0.44 13.21
CA ALA A 51 7.71 1.70 13.86
C ALA A 51 6.54 1.61 14.87
N THR A 52 5.59 0.70 14.65
CA THR A 52 4.37 0.59 15.48
C THR A 52 4.53 -0.30 16.70
N VAL A 53 5.52 -1.21 16.74
CA VAL A 53 5.76 -2.06 17.92
C VAL A 53 6.20 -1.29 19.15
N GLY A 54 6.63 -0.03 19.00
CA GLY A 54 6.86 0.89 20.13
C GLY A 54 5.60 1.13 20.97
N ALA A 55 4.40 0.87 20.43
CA ALA A 55 3.14 0.88 21.20
C ALA A 55 2.96 -0.35 22.10
N GLY A 56 3.83 -1.37 21.99
CA GLY A 56 3.62 -2.68 22.58
C GLY A 56 2.39 -3.37 22.00
N VAL A 57 1.62 -4.05 22.84
CA VAL A 57 0.42 -4.81 22.43
C VAL A 57 -0.67 -3.91 21.84
N ALA A 58 -0.72 -2.62 22.21
CA ALA A 58 -1.65 -1.64 21.64
C ALA A 58 -1.45 -1.43 20.12
N ALA A 59 -0.31 -1.84 19.54
CA ALA A 59 -0.10 -1.84 18.09
C ALA A 59 -1.21 -2.61 17.36
N PHE A 60 -1.68 -3.74 17.92
CA PHE A 60 -2.79 -4.50 17.34
C PHE A 60 -4.09 -3.71 17.34
N THR A 61 -4.39 -3.00 18.43
CA THR A 61 -5.56 -2.13 18.52
C THR A 61 -5.52 -1.07 17.42
N TYR A 62 -4.35 -0.46 17.18
CA TYR A 62 -4.20 0.50 16.09
C TYR A 62 -4.37 -0.13 14.71
N TRP A 63 -3.76 -1.29 14.44
CA TRP A 63 -3.93 -2.00 13.16
C TRP A 63 -5.38 -2.35 12.87
N ILE A 64 -6.13 -2.84 13.86
CA ILE A 64 -7.54 -3.22 13.71
C ILE A 64 -8.43 -1.99 13.56
N ILE A 65 -8.26 -0.97 14.40
CA ILE A 65 -9.05 0.27 14.28
C ILE A 65 -8.76 0.96 12.95
N GLY A 66 -7.50 1.08 12.54
CA GLY A 66 -7.12 1.63 11.24
C GLY A 66 -7.70 0.83 10.08
N ALA A 67 -7.72 -0.51 10.20
CA ALA A 67 -8.33 -1.37 9.20
C ALA A 67 -9.84 -1.13 9.07
N LEU A 68 -10.56 -1.07 10.19
CA LEU A 68 -12.02 -0.95 10.18
C LEU A 68 -12.50 0.48 9.88
N ALA A 69 -11.85 1.48 10.44
CA ALA A 69 -12.30 2.88 10.36
C ALA A 69 -11.80 3.61 9.10
N PHE A 70 -10.70 3.15 8.50
CA PHE A 70 -10.09 3.82 7.34
C PHE A 70 -9.92 2.87 6.15
N PHE A 71 -9.18 1.78 6.33
CA PHE A 71 -8.77 0.94 5.20
C PHE A 71 -9.94 0.24 4.50
N LEU A 72 -10.85 -0.37 5.27
CA LEU A 72 -12.02 -1.08 4.77
C LEU A 72 -12.98 -0.12 4.04
N PRO A 73 -13.37 1.04 4.60
CA PRO A 73 -14.10 2.07 3.85
C PRO A 73 -13.41 2.47 2.55
N CYS A 74 -12.09 2.69 2.57
CA CYS A 74 -11.33 3.02 1.37
C CYS A 74 -11.36 1.91 0.32
N ILE A 75 -11.22 0.64 0.72
CA ILE A 75 -11.33 -0.52 -0.18
C ILE A 75 -12.73 -0.56 -0.81
N ILE A 76 -13.79 -0.40 -0.01
CA ILE A 76 -15.17 -0.46 -0.50
C ILE A 76 -15.43 0.68 -1.49
N ALA A 77 -15.04 1.91 -1.16
CA ALA A 77 -15.18 3.06 -2.05
C ALA A 77 -14.38 2.87 -3.35
N THR A 78 -13.14 2.37 -3.24
CA THR A 78 -12.28 2.05 -4.40
C THR A 78 -12.91 0.98 -5.28
N ALA A 79 -13.53 -0.05 -4.69
CA ALA A 79 -14.22 -1.10 -5.43
C ALA A 79 -15.46 -0.58 -6.17
N GLN A 80 -16.26 0.27 -5.51
CA GLN A 80 -17.44 0.89 -6.12
C GLN A 80 -17.05 1.82 -7.27
N LEU A 81 -16.08 2.70 -7.05
CA LEU A 81 -15.62 3.64 -8.09
C LEU A 81 -14.92 2.91 -9.24
N GLY A 82 -14.08 1.92 -8.93
CA GLY A 82 -13.35 1.13 -9.93
C GLY A 82 -14.25 0.25 -10.80
N THR A 83 -15.39 -0.20 -10.27
CA THR A 83 -16.39 -0.96 -11.06
C THR A 83 -17.34 -0.06 -11.84
N THR A 84 -17.60 1.15 -11.35
CA THR A 84 -18.47 2.16 -12.00
C THR A 84 -17.74 2.86 -13.14
N PHE A 85 -16.48 3.24 -12.91
CA PHE A 85 -15.63 3.98 -13.85
C PHE A 85 -14.30 3.22 -14.05
N PRO A 86 -14.31 2.12 -14.85
CA PRO A 86 -13.16 1.23 -15.06
C PRO A 86 -12.16 1.81 -16.07
N HIS A 87 -11.81 3.08 -15.91
CA HIS A 87 -10.87 3.78 -16.79
C HIS A 87 -9.55 4.07 -16.04
N GLU A 88 -8.51 4.36 -16.80
CA GLU A 88 -7.22 4.75 -16.25
C GLU A 88 -7.29 6.01 -15.38
N GLY A 89 -6.36 6.09 -14.43
CA GLY A 89 -6.11 7.29 -13.63
C GLY A 89 -6.77 7.31 -12.26
N SER A 90 -7.55 6.27 -11.89
CA SER A 90 -8.13 6.10 -10.55
C SER A 90 -8.72 7.41 -9.98
N LEU A 91 -8.16 7.94 -8.89
CA LEU A 91 -8.58 9.16 -8.20
C LEU A 91 -8.71 10.36 -9.13
N TYR A 92 -7.81 10.52 -10.11
CA TYR A 92 -7.90 11.61 -11.08
C TYR A 92 -9.21 11.51 -11.87
N ASN A 93 -9.49 10.33 -12.43
CA ASN A 93 -10.69 10.08 -13.22
C ASN A 93 -11.96 10.24 -12.38
N TRP A 94 -12.01 9.59 -11.22
CA TRP A 94 -13.20 9.63 -10.36
C TRP A 94 -13.50 11.05 -9.87
N THR A 95 -12.46 11.81 -9.52
CA THR A 95 -12.60 13.22 -9.12
C THR A 95 -13.01 14.10 -10.30
N GLN A 96 -12.57 13.79 -11.53
CA GLN A 96 -13.02 14.52 -12.72
C GLN A 96 -14.52 14.39 -12.91
N LYS A 97 -15.06 13.17 -12.75
CA LYS A 97 -16.49 12.93 -12.90
C LYS A 97 -17.30 13.57 -11.78
N ALA A 98 -16.82 13.45 -10.54
CA ALA A 98 -17.53 13.96 -9.36
C ALA A 98 -17.43 15.49 -9.20
N LEU A 99 -16.22 16.05 -9.26
CA LEU A 99 -15.90 17.42 -8.84
C LEU A 99 -15.37 18.30 -9.99
N GLY A 100 -14.97 17.72 -11.12
CA GLY A 100 -14.51 18.44 -12.31
C GLY A 100 -13.01 18.74 -12.34
N SER A 101 -12.60 19.51 -13.35
CA SER A 101 -11.20 19.67 -13.78
C SER A 101 -10.24 20.18 -12.73
N PHE A 102 -10.64 21.19 -11.97
CA PHE A 102 -9.76 21.80 -10.97
C PHE A 102 -9.43 20.81 -9.84
N TRP A 103 -10.46 20.18 -9.28
CA TRP A 103 -10.29 19.21 -8.19
C TRP A 103 -9.57 17.94 -8.64
N SER A 104 -9.84 17.49 -9.87
CA SER A 104 -9.13 16.36 -10.48
C SER A 104 -7.63 16.65 -10.64
N PHE A 105 -7.28 17.84 -11.13
CA PHE A 105 -5.90 18.29 -11.20
C PHE A 105 -5.24 18.35 -9.81
N PHE A 106 -5.93 18.96 -8.83
CA PHE A 106 -5.41 19.09 -7.47
C PHE A 106 -5.14 17.73 -6.81
N VAL A 107 -6.07 16.78 -6.93
CA VAL A 107 -5.90 15.41 -6.44
C VAL A 107 -4.77 14.69 -7.19
N GLY A 108 -4.66 14.88 -8.50
CA GLY A 108 -3.57 14.34 -9.31
C GLY A 108 -2.19 14.84 -8.85
N VAL A 109 -2.04 16.13 -8.61
CA VAL A 109 -0.78 16.72 -8.09
C VAL A 109 -0.47 16.20 -6.69
N SER A 110 -1.48 16.13 -5.82
CA SER A 110 -1.31 15.63 -4.44
C SER A 110 -0.87 14.16 -4.42
N PHE A 111 -1.45 13.34 -5.29
CA PHE A 111 -1.04 11.95 -5.49
C PHE A 111 0.39 11.85 -6.05
N TRP A 112 0.74 12.68 -7.02
CA TRP A 112 2.05 12.64 -7.67
C TRP A 112 3.19 13.07 -6.74
N VAL A 113 3.03 14.17 -5.99
CA VAL A 113 4.03 14.66 -5.03
C VAL A 113 4.30 13.62 -3.95
N ALA A 114 3.23 13.04 -3.37
CA ALA A 114 3.37 11.96 -2.39
C ALA A 114 4.07 10.73 -2.98
N GLY A 115 3.78 10.39 -4.25
CA GLY A 115 4.46 9.32 -4.97
C GLY A 115 5.98 9.54 -5.09
N ILE A 116 6.42 10.75 -5.42
CA ILE A 116 7.86 11.10 -5.49
C ILE A 116 8.54 10.90 -4.13
N LEU A 117 7.92 11.43 -3.06
CA LEU A 117 8.44 11.27 -1.70
C LEU A 117 8.47 9.79 -1.28
N GLY A 118 7.45 9.02 -1.65
CA GLY A 118 7.39 7.57 -1.43
C GLY A 118 8.51 6.81 -2.15
N MET A 119 8.84 7.18 -3.39
CA MET A 119 9.94 6.56 -4.14
C MET A 119 11.29 6.84 -3.49
N VAL A 120 11.56 8.09 -3.10
CA VAL A 120 12.79 8.47 -2.40
C VAL A 120 12.89 7.78 -1.03
N GLY A 121 11.78 7.77 -0.28
CA GLY A 121 11.71 7.08 1.02
C GLY A 121 11.95 5.58 0.91
N SER A 122 11.38 4.93 -0.11
CA SER A 122 11.58 3.49 -0.37
C SER A 122 13.04 3.17 -0.74
N ALA A 123 13.69 4.03 -1.52
CA ALA A 123 15.12 3.90 -1.79
C ALA A 123 15.97 4.12 -0.54
N GLY A 124 15.56 5.03 0.36
CA GLY A 124 16.16 5.22 1.68
C GLY A 124 16.07 3.97 2.56
N ILE A 125 14.96 3.24 2.52
CA ILE A 125 14.82 1.96 3.26
C ILE A 125 15.88 0.94 2.81
N ALA A 126 16.29 0.92 1.54
CA ALA A 126 17.37 0.05 1.08
C ALA A 126 18.73 0.39 1.73
N VAL A 127 18.99 1.66 2.02
CA VAL A 127 20.17 2.08 2.82
C VAL A 127 20.08 1.49 4.22
N THR A 128 18.91 1.62 4.87
CA THR A 128 18.68 1.08 6.22
C THR A 128 18.90 -0.43 6.27
N PHE A 129 18.48 -1.18 5.24
CA PHE A 129 18.75 -2.62 5.18
C PHE A 129 20.25 -2.94 5.05
N LEU A 130 20.99 -2.21 4.22
CA LEU A 130 22.44 -2.40 4.10
C LEU A 130 23.17 -2.08 5.43
N GLN A 131 22.74 -1.02 6.11
CA GLN A 131 23.27 -0.65 7.43
C GLN A 131 22.90 -1.66 8.53
N GLY A 132 21.74 -2.30 8.41
CA GLY A 132 21.35 -3.42 9.27
C GLY A 132 22.24 -4.65 9.13
N LEU A 133 22.84 -4.86 7.94
CA LEU A 133 23.84 -5.92 7.74
C LEU A 133 25.23 -5.50 8.22
N ASN A 134 25.62 -4.25 7.98
CA ASN A 134 26.87 -3.68 8.45
C ASN A 134 26.71 -2.17 8.66
N SER A 135 26.80 -1.73 9.92
CA SER A 135 26.61 -0.33 10.32
C SER A 135 27.63 0.64 9.72
N THR A 136 28.77 0.15 9.23
CA THR A 136 29.80 0.97 8.58
C THR A 136 29.52 1.25 7.10
N TRP A 137 28.62 0.49 6.46
CA TRP A 137 28.27 0.69 5.07
C TRP A 137 27.41 1.95 4.90
N LEU A 138 27.75 2.78 3.89
CA LEU A 138 27.03 4.02 3.59
C LEU A 138 26.87 4.95 4.81
N ALA A 139 27.86 4.99 5.71
CA ALA A 139 27.80 5.79 6.94
C ALA A 139 27.69 7.30 6.65
N GLU A 140 28.29 7.77 5.56
CA GLU A 140 28.20 9.17 5.15
C GLU A 140 26.91 9.48 4.38
N ALA A 141 26.22 10.56 4.76
CA ALA A 141 25.00 11.02 4.10
C ALA A 141 25.17 11.27 2.58
N ARG A 142 26.39 11.66 2.16
CA ARG A 142 26.72 11.85 0.73
C ARG A 142 26.63 10.53 -0.04
N LEU A 143 27.18 9.45 0.53
CA LEU A 143 27.14 8.11 -0.07
C LEU A 143 25.71 7.55 -0.09
N GLN A 144 24.93 7.82 0.96
CA GLN A 144 23.50 7.47 0.99
C GLN A 144 22.74 8.14 -0.14
N GLY A 145 22.96 9.45 -0.35
CA GLY A 145 22.34 10.20 -1.45
C GLY A 145 22.68 9.63 -2.83
N VAL A 146 23.96 9.32 -3.08
CA VAL A 146 24.41 8.69 -4.34
C VAL A 146 23.74 7.32 -4.54
N PHE A 147 23.67 6.51 -3.49
CA PHE A 147 23.05 5.19 -3.55
C PHE A 147 21.53 5.27 -3.80
N ILE A 148 20.84 6.22 -3.17
CA ILE A 148 19.42 6.50 -3.43
C ILE A 148 19.21 6.89 -4.90
N VAL A 149 20.02 7.81 -5.44
CA VAL A 149 19.95 8.19 -6.86
C VAL A 149 20.19 7.00 -7.77
N PHE A 150 21.15 6.14 -7.44
CA PHE A 150 21.40 4.90 -8.18
C PHE A 150 20.17 3.98 -8.21
N ILE A 151 19.49 3.76 -7.07
CA ILE A 151 18.26 2.96 -7.01
C ILE A 151 17.14 3.59 -7.85
N LEU A 152 17.00 4.92 -7.82
CA LEU A 152 15.98 5.62 -8.61
C LEU A 152 16.24 5.51 -10.11
N ILE A 153 17.49 5.64 -10.55
CA ILE A 153 17.89 5.43 -11.96
C ILE A 153 17.62 3.98 -12.37
N LEU A 154 18.00 3.01 -11.54
CA LEU A 154 17.73 1.60 -11.81
C LEU A 154 16.22 1.34 -11.93
N SER A 155 15.42 1.91 -11.03
CA SER A 155 13.96 1.81 -11.07
C SER A 155 13.36 2.44 -12.33
N ALA A 156 13.93 3.57 -12.79
CA ALA A 156 13.54 4.21 -14.05
C ALA A 156 13.91 3.34 -15.27
N ILE A 157 15.06 2.68 -15.28
CA ILE A 157 15.44 1.76 -16.35
C ILE A 157 14.50 0.54 -16.37
N LEU A 158 14.16 0.02 -15.19
CA LEU A 158 13.21 -1.09 -15.05
C LEU A 158 11.81 -0.70 -15.52
N SER A 159 11.33 0.51 -15.22
CA SER A 159 10.01 0.98 -15.64
C SER A 159 9.86 1.14 -17.16
N LEU A 160 10.97 1.29 -17.88
CA LEU A 160 11.01 1.29 -19.36
C LEU A 160 10.96 -0.12 -19.98
N GLN A 161 11.08 -1.18 -19.17
CA GLN A 161 11.03 -2.55 -19.67
C GLN A 161 9.61 -2.97 -20.03
N ARG A 162 9.50 -4.06 -20.80
CA ARG A 162 8.21 -4.63 -21.19
C ARG A 162 7.38 -4.93 -19.96
N PHE A 163 6.10 -4.55 -20.00
CA PHE A 163 5.15 -4.75 -18.90
C PHE A 163 5.13 -6.19 -18.34
N ARG A 164 5.24 -7.20 -19.22
CA ARG A 164 5.33 -8.62 -18.79
C ARG A 164 6.49 -8.88 -17.84
N MET A 165 7.66 -8.29 -18.08
CA MET A 165 8.84 -8.44 -17.22
C MET A 165 8.61 -7.74 -15.88
N LEU A 166 8.06 -6.53 -15.89
CA LEU A 166 7.70 -5.79 -14.67
C LEU A 166 6.71 -6.57 -13.81
N GLN A 167 5.63 -7.09 -14.40
CA GLN A 167 4.65 -7.88 -13.66
C GLN A 167 5.26 -9.17 -13.10
N MET A 168 6.17 -9.82 -13.83
CA MET A 168 6.90 -10.99 -13.33
C MET A 168 7.76 -10.63 -12.13
N LEU A 169 8.52 -9.53 -12.21
CA LEU A 169 9.32 -9.03 -11.09
C LEU A 169 8.45 -8.74 -9.86
N VAL A 170 7.36 -7.98 -10.03
CA VAL A 170 6.41 -7.67 -8.94
C VAL A 170 5.84 -8.94 -8.32
N ASN A 171 5.43 -9.92 -9.12
CA ASN A 171 4.92 -11.18 -8.59
C ASN A 171 5.99 -11.94 -7.81
N MET A 172 7.22 -12.02 -8.32
CA MET A 172 8.32 -12.72 -7.64
C MET A 172 8.73 -12.03 -6.34
N THR A 173 8.86 -10.71 -6.33
CA THR A 173 9.20 -9.95 -5.12
C THR A 173 8.09 -10.03 -4.08
N THR A 174 6.83 -9.98 -4.51
CA THR A 174 5.68 -10.11 -3.58
C THR A 174 5.62 -11.51 -2.97
N LEU A 175 5.87 -12.56 -3.77
CA LEU A 175 5.94 -13.93 -3.25
C LEU A 175 7.10 -14.12 -2.27
N LEU A 176 8.28 -13.56 -2.57
CA LEU A 176 9.41 -13.57 -1.65
C LEU A 176 9.08 -12.83 -0.35
N MET A 177 8.39 -11.69 -0.44
CA MET A 177 7.96 -10.93 0.73
C MET A 177 6.97 -11.73 1.58
N LEU A 178 5.97 -12.38 0.98
CA LEU A 178 5.05 -13.28 1.67
C LEU A 178 5.78 -14.46 2.32
N PHE A 179 6.81 -14.99 1.67
CA PHE A 179 7.66 -16.02 2.24
C PHE A 179 8.41 -15.52 3.48
N VAL A 180 9.00 -14.32 3.44
CA VAL A 180 9.64 -13.69 4.61
C VAL A 180 8.64 -13.47 5.75
N ILE A 181 7.43 -12.99 5.45
CA ILE A 181 6.35 -12.82 6.45
C ILE A 181 5.99 -14.16 7.08
N ALA A 182 5.88 -15.22 6.29
CA ALA A 182 5.61 -16.57 6.80
C ALA A 182 6.75 -17.09 7.70
N LEU A 183 8.02 -16.84 7.32
CA LEU A 183 9.17 -17.17 8.16
C LEU A 183 9.17 -16.41 9.49
N LEU A 184 8.83 -15.11 9.48
CA LEU A 184 8.70 -14.32 10.69
C LEU A 184 7.59 -14.85 11.60
N GLY A 185 6.43 -15.19 11.03
CA GLY A 185 5.33 -15.82 11.77
C GLY A 185 5.72 -17.19 12.36
N LEU A 186 6.46 -18.01 11.60
CA LEU A 186 6.96 -19.29 12.08
C LEU A 186 7.99 -19.11 13.20
N ALA A 187 8.91 -18.14 13.06
CA ALA A 187 9.88 -17.81 14.09
C ALA A 187 9.19 -17.38 15.39
N ALA A 188 8.12 -16.58 15.29
CA ALA A 188 7.31 -16.18 16.44
C ALA A 188 6.70 -17.38 17.19
N PHE A 189 6.35 -18.46 16.47
CA PHE A 189 5.79 -19.67 17.07
C PHE A 189 6.86 -20.61 17.63
N ILE A 190 8.00 -20.76 16.94
CA ILE A 190 9.10 -21.65 17.36
C ILE A 190 9.88 -21.05 18.55
N TRP A 191 10.01 -19.72 18.60
CA TRP A 191 10.81 -19.04 19.63
C TRP A 191 10.40 -19.41 21.06
N PRO A 192 9.12 -19.35 21.46
CA PRO A 192 8.69 -19.80 22.79
C PRO A 192 8.86 -21.31 23.00
N LEU A 193 8.66 -22.13 21.95
CA LEU A 193 8.77 -23.59 22.02
C LEU A 193 10.21 -24.07 22.25
N THR A 194 11.20 -23.27 21.84
CA THR A 194 12.63 -23.54 22.07
C THR A 194 13.11 -23.10 23.46
N GLY A 195 12.19 -22.62 24.32
CA GLY A 195 12.49 -22.23 25.70
C GLY A 195 12.91 -20.78 25.87
N HIS A 196 12.88 -19.95 24.82
CA HIS A 196 13.12 -18.52 24.94
C HIS A 196 11.90 -17.80 25.54
N HIS A 197 12.17 -16.80 26.39
CA HIS A 197 11.12 -15.97 26.96
C HIS A 197 10.51 -15.04 25.90
N VAL A 198 9.19 -14.89 25.95
CA VAL A 198 8.45 -13.92 25.13
C VAL A 198 8.79 -12.51 25.65
N ALA A 199 9.29 -11.66 24.76
CA ALA A 199 9.75 -10.31 25.14
C ALA A 199 8.60 -9.39 25.59
N THR A 200 7.38 -9.58 25.06
CA THR A 200 6.19 -8.81 25.44
C THR A 200 5.17 -9.68 26.17
N SER A 201 4.64 -9.20 27.29
CA SER A 201 3.53 -9.86 27.96
C SER A 201 2.22 -9.61 27.21
N PHE A 202 1.48 -10.67 26.89
CA PHE A 202 0.15 -10.62 26.26
C PHE A 202 -1.00 -10.90 27.25
N THR A 203 -0.70 -10.95 28.55
CA THR A 203 -1.63 -11.48 29.55
C THR A 203 -2.69 -10.48 30.03
N ARG A 204 -2.45 -9.17 29.87
CA ARG A 204 -3.35 -8.14 30.38
C ARG A 204 -4.10 -7.45 29.24
N ALA A 205 -5.43 -7.43 29.33
CA ALA A 205 -6.26 -6.68 28.39
C ALA A 205 -6.00 -5.17 28.43
N SER A 206 -5.47 -4.63 29.54
CA SER A 206 -5.06 -3.23 29.65
C SER A 206 -3.94 -2.85 28.69
N ASP A 207 -3.14 -3.80 28.23
CA ASP A 207 -1.98 -3.54 27.36
C ASP A 207 -2.43 -3.27 25.91
N LEU A 208 -3.69 -3.59 25.58
CA LEU A 208 -4.35 -3.21 24.33
C LEU A 208 -4.91 -1.79 24.36
N ALA A 209 -4.94 -1.13 25.52
CA ALA A 209 -5.55 0.18 25.66
C ALA A 209 -4.73 1.27 24.94
N ILE A 210 -5.45 2.20 24.32
CA ILE A 210 -4.87 3.43 23.75
C ILE A 210 -4.40 4.31 24.90
N GLN A 211 -3.14 4.74 24.84
CA GLN A 211 -2.54 5.59 25.87
C GLN A 211 -2.14 6.95 25.27
N PRO A 212 -2.14 8.03 26.08
CA PRO A 212 -1.66 9.33 25.64
C PRO A 212 -0.19 9.33 25.15
N GLY A 213 0.61 8.32 25.51
CA GLY A 213 1.99 8.21 25.04
C GLY A 213 2.15 7.57 23.66
N ASN A 214 1.15 6.83 23.16
CA ASN A 214 1.28 6.02 21.93
C ASN A 214 0.25 6.36 20.84
N TYR A 215 -0.69 7.28 21.08
CA TYR A 215 -1.72 7.65 20.10
C TYR A 215 -1.15 8.17 18.77
N VAL A 216 0.04 8.77 18.77
CA VAL A 216 0.71 9.26 17.56
C VAL A 216 0.97 8.12 16.57
N LEU A 217 1.19 6.90 17.06
CA LEU A 217 1.42 5.71 16.22
C LEU A 217 0.19 5.31 15.41
N PHE A 218 -1.01 5.79 15.78
CA PHE A 218 -2.19 5.66 14.94
C PHE A 218 -2.00 6.36 13.59
N SER A 219 -1.32 7.53 13.55
CA SER A 219 -1.04 8.23 12.29
C SER A 219 -0.14 7.41 11.36
N THR A 220 0.85 6.70 11.92
CA THR A 220 1.70 5.75 11.19
C THR A 220 0.88 4.60 10.61
N VAL A 221 -0.08 4.06 11.37
CA VAL A 221 -0.98 3.02 10.86
C VAL A 221 -1.89 3.53 9.75
N ILE A 222 -2.43 4.75 9.86
CA ILE A 222 -3.23 5.34 8.78
C ILE A 222 -2.39 5.55 7.52
N LEU A 223 -1.15 6.04 7.68
CA LEU A 223 -0.21 6.16 6.56
C LEU A 223 0.07 4.80 5.91
N ALA A 224 0.22 3.73 6.71
CA ALA A 224 0.46 2.38 6.23
C ALA A 224 -0.71 1.78 5.42
N TYR A 225 -1.93 2.26 5.61
CA TYR A 225 -3.11 1.87 4.84
C TYR A 225 -3.45 2.81 3.68
N LEU A 226 -2.63 3.84 3.44
CA LEU A 226 -2.83 4.74 2.31
C LEU A 226 -2.37 4.08 1.00
N GLY A 227 -3.17 4.20 -0.06
CA GLY A 227 -2.80 3.73 -1.40
C GLY A 227 -3.67 2.63 -1.99
N ALA A 228 -4.82 2.30 -1.38
CA ALA A 228 -5.71 1.24 -1.89
C ALA A 228 -6.13 1.45 -3.36
N ASN A 229 -6.21 2.71 -3.78
CA ASN A 229 -6.58 3.13 -5.13
C ASN A 229 -5.42 3.03 -6.15
N VAL A 230 -4.17 2.88 -5.72
CA VAL A 230 -2.99 2.93 -6.62
C VAL A 230 -3.03 1.82 -7.66
N SER A 231 -3.42 0.61 -7.24
CA SER A 231 -3.61 -0.53 -8.17
C SER A 231 -4.66 -0.25 -9.26
N MET A 232 -5.62 0.64 -9.00
CA MET A 232 -6.66 1.05 -9.94
C MET A 232 -6.22 2.13 -10.92
N THR A 233 -4.97 2.62 -10.83
CA THR A 233 -4.43 3.54 -11.82
C THR A 233 -4.43 2.91 -13.21
N MET A 234 -4.11 1.61 -13.28
CA MET A 234 -4.09 0.74 -14.47
C MET A 234 -5.47 0.12 -14.79
N GLY A 235 -6.55 0.86 -14.54
CA GLY A 235 -7.91 0.34 -14.59
C GLY A 235 -8.34 -0.24 -15.94
N SER A 236 -7.80 0.27 -17.05
CA SER A 236 -8.16 -0.15 -18.41
C SER A 236 -7.50 -1.47 -18.83
N GLU A 237 -6.43 -1.90 -18.16
CA GLU A 237 -5.74 -3.16 -18.45
C GLU A 237 -6.38 -4.37 -17.72
N ILE A 238 -7.42 -4.11 -16.92
CA ILE A 238 -8.12 -5.13 -16.12
C ILE A 238 -9.03 -5.99 -17.01
N THR A 239 -8.90 -7.31 -16.85
CA THR A 239 -9.61 -8.30 -17.68
C THR A 239 -11.12 -8.37 -17.45
N ASP A 240 -11.59 -8.22 -16.22
CA ASP A 240 -13.01 -8.32 -15.85
C ASP A 240 -13.30 -7.39 -14.65
N ARG A 241 -14.50 -6.82 -14.57
CA ARG A 241 -14.97 -6.06 -13.41
C ARG A 241 -14.91 -6.87 -12.12
N LYS A 242 -15.10 -8.19 -12.18
CA LYS A 242 -14.96 -9.07 -11.00
C LYS A 242 -13.52 -9.09 -10.45
N VAL A 243 -12.52 -8.78 -11.27
CA VAL A 243 -11.13 -8.67 -10.81
C VAL A 243 -10.97 -7.51 -9.84
N VAL A 244 -11.67 -6.38 -10.07
CA VAL A 244 -11.62 -5.19 -9.20
C VAL A 244 -12.01 -5.56 -7.77
N THR A 245 -13.19 -6.16 -7.59
CA THR A 245 -13.67 -6.50 -6.24
C THR A 245 -12.84 -7.62 -5.60
N ARG A 246 -12.48 -8.66 -6.37
CA ARG A 246 -11.71 -9.80 -5.85
C ARG A 246 -10.31 -9.41 -5.41
N HIS A 247 -9.60 -8.56 -6.16
CA HIS A 247 -8.22 -8.23 -5.82
C HIS A 247 -8.15 -7.30 -4.61
N LEU A 248 -9.06 -6.32 -4.50
CA LEU A 248 -9.12 -5.42 -3.35
C LEU A 248 -9.48 -6.18 -2.07
N PHE A 249 -10.43 -7.12 -2.15
CA PHE A 249 -10.81 -7.94 -1.00
C PHE A 249 -9.68 -8.89 -0.57
N ARG A 250 -9.14 -9.68 -1.50
CA ARG A 250 -8.03 -10.62 -1.20
C ARG A 250 -6.77 -9.88 -0.77
N GLY A 251 -6.42 -8.80 -1.47
CA GLY A 251 -5.28 -7.96 -1.16
C GLY A 251 -5.43 -7.27 0.19
N GLY A 252 -6.62 -6.73 0.49
CA GLY A 252 -6.90 -6.11 1.79
C GLY A 252 -6.72 -7.06 2.97
N ILE A 253 -7.23 -8.29 2.85
CA ILE A 253 -7.02 -9.33 3.87
C ILE A 253 -5.53 -9.67 4.01
N LEU A 254 -4.82 -9.84 2.89
CA LEU A 254 -3.39 -10.16 2.91
C LEU A 254 -2.56 -9.03 3.55
N VAL A 255 -2.85 -7.76 3.25
CA VAL A 255 -2.17 -6.61 3.85
C VAL A 255 -2.38 -6.59 5.36
N LEU A 256 -3.64 -6.70 5.81
CA LEU A 256 -3.97 -6.73 7.24
C LEU A 256 -3.27 -7.90 7.94
N ALA A 257 -3.40 -9.11 7.40
CA ALA A 257 -2.77 -10.30 7.98
C ALA A 257 -1.24 -10.15 8.04
N SER A 258 -0.62 -9.61 6.99
CA SER A 258 0.83 -9.39 6.94
C SER A 258 1.30 -8.41 8.02
N TYR A 259 0.58 -7.30 8.21
CA TYR A 259 0.91 -6.34 9.27
C TYR A 259 0.77 -6.97 10.66
N LEU A 260 -0.31 -7.71 10.92
CA LEU A 260 -0.52 -8.39 12.21
C LEU A 260 0.56 -9.45 12.48
N ILE A 261 0.90 -10.28 11.49
CA ILE A 261 1.91 -11.34 11.63
C ILE A 261 3.28 -10.75 11.95
N VAL A 262 3.71 -9.72 11.22
CA VAL A 262 5.03 -9.10 11.45
C VAL A 262 5.08 -8.39 12.79
N THR A 263 4.03 -7.63 13.16
CA THR A 263 3.95 -7.01 14.49
C THR A 263 4.00 -8.05 15.62
N LEU A 264 3.30 -9.19 15.47
CA LEU A 264 3.35 -10.28 16.43
C LEU A 264 4.76 -10.88 16.55
N ALA A 265 5.42 -11.15 15.43
CA ALA A 265 6.76 -11.71 15.41
C ALA A 265 7.77 -10.80 16.12
N LEU A 266 7.72 -9.50 15.83
CA LEU A 266 8.59 -8.52 16.47
C LEU A 266 8.33 -8.41 17.98
N LEU A 267 7.07 -8.35 18.41
CA LEU A 267 6.73 -8.26 19.84
C LEU A 267 7.11 -9.53 20.63
N ILE A 268 7.02 -10.71 20.02
CA ILE A 268 7.39 -11.96 20.68
C ILE A 268 8.91 -12.07 20.84
N VAL A 269 9.68 -11.76 19.79
CA VAL A 269 11.12 -12.00 19.76
C VAL A 269 11.93 -10.86 20.37
N GLN A 270 11.59 -9.61 20.06
CA GLN A 270 12.37 -8.44 20.49
C GLN A 270 11.61 -7.48 21.42
N GLY A 271 10.28 -7.47 21.34
CA GLY A 271 9.43 -6.59 22.15
C GLY A 271 9.41 -5.13 21.67
N PRO A 272 8.92 -4.19 22.49
CA PRO A 272 8.74 -2.80 22.08
C PRO A 272 10.03 -2.05 21.75
N HIS A 273 11.19 -2.59 22.17
CA HIS A 273 12.51 -2.04 21.88
C HIS A 273 12.98 -2.29 20.44
N ALA A 274 12.23 -3.04 19.64
CA ALA A 274 12.54 -3.24 18.23
C ALA A 274 12.21 -2.01 17.34
N ALA A 275 11.50 -1.02 17.91
CA ALA A 275 11.13 0.22 17.23
C ALA A 275 12.30 1.21 17.07
#